data_AF-A0A450V084-F1
#
_entry.id   AF-A0A450V084-F1
#
_cell.length_a   1.000
_cell.length_b   1.000
_cell.length_c   1.000
_cell.angle_alpha   90.00
_cell.angle_beta   90.00
_cell.angle_gamma   90.00
#
_symmetry.space_group_name_H-M   'P 1'
#
loop_
_entity.id
_entity.type
_entity.pdbx_description
1 polymer ?
#
loop_
_entity_poly.entity_id
_entity_poly.type
_entity_poly.pdbx_seq_one_letter_code
_entity_poly.pdbx_strand_id
1 'polypeptide(L)' 'MGYFLGRLGQRRVCALKKGDVEEPSDYRGVLYISMDMEDWRMKLVGEIKSAGFDVDVNRVFR' A
#
# COMPACT_ATOMS: atom_id res chain seq x y z
N MET A 1 9.26 8.03 -12.91
CA MET A 1 8.53 7.06 -12.07
C MET A 1 8.50 7.61 -10.66
N GLY A 2 7.41 8.26 -10.26
CA GLY A 2 7.36 9.10 -9.05
C GLY A 2 6.26 10.15 -9.03
N TYR A 3 5.35 10.14 -10.01
CA TYR A 3 4.27 11.13 -10.10
C TYR A 3 3.38 11.14 -8.85
N PHE A 4 3.01 9.96 -8.35
CA PHE A 4 2.23 9.84 -7.12
C PHE A 4 3.02 10.24 -5.88
N LEU A 5 4.33 9.94 -5.84
CA LEU A 5 5.22 10.38 -4.76
C LEU A 5 5.32 11.91 -4.70
N GLY A 6 5.50 12.59 -5.83
CA GLY A 6 5.57 14.05 -5.89
C GLY A 6 4.21 14.74 -5.64
N ARG A 7 3.11 14.15 -6.10
CA ARG A 7 1.77 14.76 -6.01
C ARG A 7 1.02 14.46 -4.72
N LEU A 8 1.16 13.24 -4.19
CA LEU A 8 0.46 12.78 -2.98
C LEU A 8 1.41 12.71 -1.76
N GLY A 9 2.71 12.58 -1.97
CA GLY A 9 3.69 12.36 -0.91
C GLY A 9 3.79 10.89 -0.51
N GLN A 10 4.98 10.46 -0.11
CA GLN A 10 5.27 9.05 0.23
C GLN A 10 4.36 8.46 1.32
N ARG A 11 3.81 9.28 2.22
CA ARG A 11 2.90 8.86 3.30
C ARG A 11 1.49 8.48 2.81
N ARG A 12 1.15 8.80 1.57
CA ARG A 12 -0.16 8.52 0.95
C ARG A 12 -0.02 7.58 -0.26
N VAL A 13 1.11 6.89 -0.37
CA VAL A 13 1.40 5.96 -1.47
C VAL A 13 1.94 4.67 -0.87
N CYS A 14 1.31 3.55 -1.19
CA CYS A 14 1.83 2.22 -0.92
C CYS A 14 1.91 1.41 -2.22
N ALA A 15 2.88 0.51 -2.31
CA ALA A 15 3.01 -0.42 -3.41
C ALA A 15 2.56 -1.82 -2.96
N LEU A 16 1.67 -2.44 -3.75
CA LEU A 16 1.31 -3.84 -3.58
C LEU A 16 2.23 -4.69 -4.45
N LYS A 17 2.91 -5.67 -3.87
CA LYS A 17 3.78 -6.60 -4.59
C LYS A 17 3.25 -8.02 -4.49
N LYS A 18 3.36 -8.80 -5.55
CA LYS A 18 2.95 -10.22 -5.58
C LYS A 18 4.10 -11.04 -6.15
N GLY A 19 4.57 -12.04 -5.42
CA GLY A 19 5.75 -12.82 -5.73
C GLY A 19 7.06 -12.07 -5.46
N ASP A 20 8.14 -12.63 -5.97
CA ASP A 20 9.50 -12.09 -5.83
C ASP A 20 9.77 -11.00 -6.88
N VAL A 21 9.11 -9.85 -6.69
CA VAL A 21 9.36 -8.65 -7.50
C VAL A 21 10.43 -7.83 -6.81
N GLU A 22 11.54 -7.57 -7.50
CA GLU A 22 12.63 -6.73 -6.99
C GLU A 22 12.12 -5.35 -6.61
N GLU A 23 12.47 -4.90 -5.40
CA GLU A 23 12.14 -3.57 -4.92
C GLU A 23 13.14 -2.57 -5.55
N PRO A 24 12.68 -1.66 -6.43
CA PRO A 24 13.57 -0.68 -7.02
C PRO A 24 14.16 0.24 -5.94
N SER A 25 15.50 0.30 -5.89
CA SER A 25 16.29 1.05 -4.90
C SER A 25 15.91 2.53 -4.76
N ASP A 26 15.29 3.13 -5.77
CA ASP A 26 14.85 4.54 -5.83
C ASP A 26 13.56 4.85 -5.08
N TYR A 27 12.85 3.84 -4.57
CA TYR A 27 11.56 4.01 -3.89
C TYR A 27 11.67 3.94 -2.35
N ARG A 28 12.83 4.33 -1.81
CA ARG A 28 13.06 4.42 -0.36
C ARG A 28 12.05 5.39 0.27
N GLY A 29 11.14 4.86 1.09
CA GLY A 29 10.10 5.63 1.78
C GLY A 29 8.66 5.29 1.37
N VAL A 30 8.45 4.47 0.34
CA VAL A 30 7.14 3.90 0.01
C VAL A 30 6.92 2.62 0.82
N LEU A 31 5.72 2.48 1.38
CA LEU A 31 5.32 1.27 2.07
C LEU A 31 5.06 0.15 1.04
N TYR A 32 5.71 -0.99 1.20
CA TYR A 32 5.47 -2.18 0.38
C TYR A 32 4.63 -3.20 1.16
N ILE A 33 3.51 -3.61 0.57
CA ILE A 33 2.66 -4.68 1.12
C ILE A 33 2.76 -5.88 0.19
N SER A 34 3.26 -7.00 0.71
CA SER A 34 3.24 -8.28 -0.02
C SER A 34 1.84 -8.86 -0.02
N MET A 35 1.34 -9.17 -1.22
CA MET A 35 0.07 -9.84 -1.50
C MET A 35 0.13 -11.36 -1.33
N ASP A 36 1.33 -11.93 -1.14
CA ASP A 36 1.49 -13.36 -0.90
C ASP A 36 1.09 -13.76 0.53
N MET A 37 0.98 -12.78 1.44
CA MET A 37 0.37 -12.97 2.75
C MET A 37 -1.14 -12.82 2.65
N GLU A 38 -1.93 -13.78 3.12
CA GLU A 38 -3.41 -13.71 3.11
C GLU A 38 -3.95 -12.43 3.78
N ASP A 39 -3.23 -11.89 4.76
CA ASP A 39 -3.59 -10.68 5.52
C ASP A 39 -3.28 -9.34 4.81
N TRP A 40 -2.79 -9.36 3.56
CA TRP A 40 -2.40 -8.14 2.84
C TRP A 40 -3.56 -7.12 2.74
N ARG A 41 -4.79 -7.61 2.64
CA ARG A 41 -5.99 -6.79 2.57
C ARG A 41 -6.25 -6.04 3.88
N MET A 42 -6.04 -6.70 5.02
CA MET A 42 -6.21 -6.08 6.34
C MET A 42 -5.12 -5.04 6.61
N LYS A 43 -3.88 -5.34 6.22
CA LYS A 43 -2.78 -4.36 6.27
C LYS A 43 -3.09 -3.13 5.43
N LEU A 44 -3.56 -3.32 4.19
CA LEU A 44 -3.94 -2.22 3.31
C LEU A 44 -5.07 -1.35 3.90
N VAL A 45 -6.10 -1.96 4.48
CA VAL A 45 -7.19 -1.24 5.14
C VAL A 45 -6.68 -0.38 6.29
N GLY A 46 -5.77 -0.90 7.12
CA GLY A 46 -5.15 -0.14 8.21
C GLY A 46 -4.43 1.11 7.70
N GLU A 47 -3.67 0.98 6.62
CA GLU A 47 -2.95 2.09 6.00
C GLU A 47 -3.89 3.12 5.37
N ILE A 48 -4.96 2.67 4.69
CA ILE A 48 -5.98 3.55 4.12
C ILE A 48 -6.67 4.38 5.22
N LYS A 49 -6.98 3.75 6.37
CA LYS A 49 -7.52 4.46 7.56
C LYS A 49 -6.50 5.44 8.14
N SER A 50 -5.24 5.04 8.26
CA SER A 50 -4.14 5.89 8.74
C SER A 50 -3.93 7.13 7.85
N ALA A 51 -4.16 6.99 6.54
CA ALA A 51 -4.14 8.09 5.60
C ALA A 51 -5.40 8.99 5.64
N GLY A 52 -6.38 8.68 6.51
CA GLY A 52 -7.58 9.48 6.75
C GLY A 52 -8.75 9.19 5.80
N PHE A 53 -8.71 8.08 5.08
CA PHE A 53 -9.81 7.67 4.20
C PHE A 53 -10.83 6.81 4.94
N ASP A 54 -12.11 7.04 4.65
CA ASP A 54 -13.20 6.19 5.11
C ASP A 54 -13.23 4.91 4.27
N VAL A 55 -12.84 3.79 4.87
CA VAL A 55 -12.85 2.47 4.23
C VAL A 55 -13.67 1.49 5.05
N ASP A 56 -14.68 0.92 4.39
CA ASP A 56 -15.55 -0.09 4.96
C ASP A 56 -14.86 -1.47 4.91
N VAL A 57 -14.43 -1.92 6.09
CA VAL A 57 -13.74 -3.20 6.27
C VAL A 57 -14.65 -4.38 5.93
N ASN A 58 -15.97 -4.24 6.06
CA ASN A 58 -16.92 -5.30 5.73
C ASN A 58 -16.90 -5.65 4.23
N ARG A 59 -16.49 -4.70 3.37
CA ARG A 59 -16.37 -4.95 1.92
C ARG A 59 -15.16 -5.80 1.56
N VAL A 60 -14.19 -5.94 2.46
CA VAL A 60 -12.95 -6.69 2.21
C VAL A 60 -13.13 -8.19 2.42
N PHE A 61 -14.11 -8.58 3.24
CA PHE A 61 -14.43 -9.96 3.60
C PHE A 61 -15.59 -10.56 2.78
N ARG A 62 -16.08 -9.84 1.77
CA ARG A 62 -17.20 -10.29 0.93
C ARG A 62 -16.75 -11.08 -0.29
#